data_AF-A0A1A5YHS8-F1
#
_entry.id   AF-A0A1A5YHS8-F1
#
_cell.length_a   1.000
_cell.length_b   1.000
_cell.length_c   1.000
_cell.angle_alpha   90.00
_cell.angle_beta   90.00
_cell.angle_gamma   90.00
#
_symmetry.space_group_name_H-M   'P 1'
#
loop_
_entity.id
_entity.type
_entity.pdbx_description
1 polymer ?
#
loop_
_entity_poly.entity_id
_entity_poly.type
_entity_poly.pdbx_seq_one_letter_code
_entity_poly.pdbx_strand_id
1 'polypeptide(L)'
;MNEKQAVDKFGQVIMTELRDKAIDFFELLVEGRWKAPGLQKLQAELQELNNEQIELVRKIVVKSLDTGIHDFLFKLQEQADFENDIEIKVQGIDVIQSSDGLHGELFTKDGWFSTYSKYGESKDE
;
A
#
# COMPACT_ATOMS: atom_id res chain seq x y z
N MET A 1 -0.13 -9.69 -22.69
CA MET A 1 0.22 -9.73 -21.25
C MET A 1 0.04 -11.17 -20.79
N ASN A 2 0.96 -11.70 -19.98
CA ASN A 2 0.80 -13.00 -19.33
C ASN A 2 0.33 -12.84 -17.88
N GLU A 3 0.04 -13.95 -17.19
CA GLU A 3 -0.44 -13.98 -15.81
C GLU A 3 0.47 -13.21 -14.84
N LYS A 4 1.77 -13.52 -14.84
CA LYS A 4 2.75 -12.80 -14.02
C LYS A 4 2.74 -11.30 -14.29
N GLN A 5 2.73 -10.88 -15.56
CA GLN A 5 2.67 -9.46 -15.93
C GLN A 5 1.38 -8.78 -15.47
N ALA A 6 0.26 -9.52 -15.41
CA ALA A 6 -1.01 -9.03 -14.90
C ALA A 6 -0.95 -8.78 -13.39
N VAL A 7 -0.44 -9.77 -12.64
CA VAL A 7 -0.21 -9.69 -11.18
C VAL A 7 0.76 -8.57 -10.85
N ASP A 8 1.89 -8.49 -11.57
CA ASP A 8 2.89 -7.42 -11.44
C ASP A 8 2.27 -6.04 -11.71
N LYS A 9 1.42 -5.92 -12.74
CA LYS A 9 0.76 -4.65 -13.07
C LYS A 9 -0.22 -4.22 -11.98
N PHE A 10 -0.95 -5.17 -11.41
CA PHE A 10 -1.86 -4.92 -10.30
C PHE A 10 -1.08 -4.48 -9.05
N GLY A 11 -0.02 -5.20 -8.70
CA GLY A 11 0.89 -4.86 -7.61
C GLY A 11 1.51 -3.48 -7.75
N GLN A 12 1.96 -3.14 -8.96
CA GLN A 12 2.48 -1.80 -9.26
C GLN A 12 1.44 -0.71 -8.95
N VAL A 13 0.18 -0.90 -9.34
CA VAL A 13 -0.88 0.08 -9.03
C VAL A 13 -1.11 0.21 -7.53
N ILE A 14 -1.15 -0.90 -6.79
CA ILE A 14 -1.31 -0.85 -5.32
C ILE A 14 -0.13 -0.09 -4.69
N MET A 15 1.10 -0.37 -5.12
CA MET A 15 2.26 0.29 -4.55
C MET A 15 2.30 1.78 -4.91
N THR A 16 2.21 2.14 -6.18
CA THR A 16 2.44 3.53 -6.62
C THR A 16 1.21 4.42 -6.47
N GLU A 17 0.00 3.87 -6.60
CA GLU A 17 -1.23 4.67 -6.62
C GLU A 17 -2.02 4.61 -5.31
N LEU A 18 -1.75 3.64 -4.43
CA LEU A 18 -2.39 3.54 -3.12
C LEU A 18 -1.37 3.78 -2.00
N ARG A 19 -0.40 2.88 -1.84
CA ARG A 19 0.53 2.90 -0.69
C ARG A 19 1.42 4.14 -0.72
N ASP A 20 2.21 4.31 -1.78
CA ASP A 20 3.20 5.37 -1.87
C ASP A 20 2.54 6.75 -1.85
N LYS A 21 1.36 6.90 -2.48
CA LYS A 21 0.58 8.13 -2.42
C LYS A 21 0.07 8.45 -1.02
N ALA A 22 -0.34 7.45 -0.25
CA ALA A 22 -0.77 7.65 1.14
C ALA A 22 0.41 8.04 2.04
N ILE A 23 1.60 7.45 1.82
CA ILE A 23 2.81 7.84 2.54
C ILE A 23 3.24 9.25 2.13
N ASP A 24 3.28 9.57 0.83
CA ASP A 24 3.55 10.92 0.31
C ASP A 24 2.62 11.96 0.93
N PHE A 25 1.35 11.62 1.08
CA PHE A 25 0.38 12.50 1.71
C PHE A 25 0.79 12.87 3.14
N PHE A 26 1.26 11.89 3.91
CA PHE A 26 1.81 12.11 5.24
C PHE A 26 3.11 12.92 5.21
N GLU A 27 4.07 12.59 4.34
CA GLU A 27 5.32 13.35 4.22
C GLU A 27 5.04 14.84 3.90
N LEU A 28 4.13 15.10 2.96
CA LEU A 28 3.74 16.46 2.59
C LEU A 28 3.00 17.21 3.72
N LEU A 29 2.27 16.49 4.58
CA LEU A 29 1.69 17.07 5.80
C LEU A 29 2.78 17.50 6.78
N VAL A 30 3.75 16.64 7.04
CA VAL A 30 4.89 16.95 7.93
C VAL A 30 5.71 18.13 7.37
N GLU A 31 5.90 18.19 6.06
CA GLU A 31 6.58 19.31 5.38
C GLU A 31 5.75 20.61 5.30
N GLY A 32 4.48 20.58 5.69
CA GLY A 32 3.60 21.75 5.66
C GLY A 32 3.17 22.20 4.24
N ARG A 33 3.18 21.30 3.25
CA ARG A 33 3.02 21.66 1.83
C ARG A 33 1.56 21.68 1.32
N TRP A 34 0.60 21.20 2.10
CA TRP A 34 -0.82 21.25 1.73
C TRP A 34 -1.44 22.62 1.93
N LYS A 35 -2.28 23.02 0.96
CA LYS A 35 -2.97 24.32 0.94
C LYS A 35 -4.44 24.26 1.34
N ALA A 36 -5.03 23.06 1.42
CA ALA A 36 -6.42 22.91 1.80
C ALA A 36 -6.61 23.30 3.27
N PRO A 37 -7.58 24.16 3.65
CA PRO A 37 -7.71 24.68 5.00
C PRO A 37 -7.77 23.60 6.10
N GLY A 38 -8.48 22.49 5.83
CA GLY A 38 -8.56 21.36 6.76
C GLY A 38 -7.21 20.67 6.99
N LEU A 39 -6.37 20.60 5.95
CA LEU A 39 -5.02 20.04 6.06
C LEU A 39 -4.07 21.03 6.73
N GLN A 40 -4.18 22.33 6.47
CA GLN A 40 -3.35 23.34 7.13
C GLN A 40 -3.48 23.31 8.65
N LYS A 41 -4.68 23.07 9.18
CA LYS A 41 -4.88 22.85 10.62
C LYS A 41 -4.12 21.61 11.12
N LEU A 42 -4.26 20.48 10.43
CA LEU A 42 -3.56 19.24 10.78
C LEU A 42 -2.04 19.40 10.70
N GLN A 43 -1.53 20.13 9.70
CA GLN A 43 -0.11 20.44 9.58
C GLN A 43 0.38 21.27 10.77
N ALA A 44 -0.37 22.28 11.20
CA ALA A 44 -0.02 23.08 12.37
C ALA A 44 0.06 22.21 13.63
N GLU A 45 -0.89 21.30 13.83
CA GLU A 45 -0.86 20.34 14.95
C GLU A 45 0.35 19.39 14.87
N LEU A 46 0.74 18.95 13.67
CA LEU A 46 1.94 18.14 13.46
C LEU A 46 3.25 18.90 13.74
N GLN A 47 3.30 20.23 13.52
CA GLN A 47 4.50 21.03 13.82
C GLN A 47 4.79 21.18 15.31
N GLU A 48 3.81 20.93 16.18
CA GLU A 48 4.00 20.95 17.64
C GLU A 48 4.67 19.66 18.16
N LEU A 49 4.75 18.62 17.32
CA LEU A 49 5.39 17.35 17.67
C LEU A 49 6.90 17.44 17.46
N ASN A 50 7.65 16.73 18.29
CA ASN A 50 9.09 16.54 18.07
C ASN A 50 9.34 15.45 17.00
N ASN A 51 10.57 15.37 16.51
CA ASN A 51 10.95 14.41 15.47
C ASN A 51 10.67 12.95 15.86
N GLU A 52 10.89 12.55 17.12
CA GLU A 52 10.63 11.18 17.57
C GLU A 52 9.13 10.83 17.53
N GLN A 53 8.29 11.79 17.89
CA GLN A 53 6.84 11.66 17.81
C GLN A 53 6.35 11.60 16.36
N ILE A 54 6.91 12.44 15.48
CA ILE A 54 6.59 12.41 14.04
C ILE A 54 6.97 11.06 13.43
N GLU A 55 8.16 10.55 13.73
CA GLU A 55 8.60 9.22 13.25
C GLU A 55 7.72 8.09 13.80
N LEU A 56 7.28 8.18 15.06
CA LEU A 56 6.33 7.22 15.62
C LEU A 56 4.99 7.25 14.86
N VAL A 57 4.43 8.44 14.60
CA VAL A 57 3.19 8.59 13.82
C VAL A 57 3.38 8.04 12.41
N ARG A 58 4.51 8.36 11.76
CA ARG A 58 4.88 7.84 10.45
C ARG A 58 4.85 6.32 10.43
N LYS A 59 5.52 5.68 11.41
CA LYS A 59 5.55 4.21 11.56
C LYS A 59 4.15 3.62 11.75
N ILE A 60 3.30 4.27 12.55
CA ILE A 60 1.90 3.85 12.75
C ILE A 60 1.10 3.92 11.44
N VAL A 61 1.22 5.02 10.69
CA VAL A 61 0.54 5.20 9.41
C VAL A 61 0.97 4.15 8.40
N VAL A 62 2.28 3.97 8.22
CA VAL A 62 2.84 2.99 7.27
C VAL A 62 2.40 1.57 7.65
N LYS A 63 2.53 1.17 8.94
CA LYS A 63 2.09 -0.16 9.38
C LYS A 63 0.59 -0.37 9.21
N SER A 64 -0.23 0.63 9.48
CA SER A 64 -1.69 0.52 9.30
C SER A 64 -2.06 0.35 7.83
N LEU A 65 -1.37 1.06 6.92
CA LEU A 65 -1.53 0.89 5.47
C LEU A 65 -1.09 -0.49 5.01
N ASP A 66 0.09 -0.94 5.44
CA ASP A 66 0.66 -2.24 5.06
C ASP A 66 -0.26 -3.39 5.52
N THR A 67 -0.71 -3.36 6.78
CA THR A 67 -1.67 -4.34 7.32
C THR A 67 -3.00 -4.29 6.58
N GLY A 68 -3.54 -3.09 6.31
CA GLY A 68 -4.80 -2.95 5.59
C GLY A 68 -4.73 -3.48 4.15
N ILE A 69 -3.62 -3.24 3.44
CA ILE A 69 -3.38 -3.77 2.10
C ILE A 69 -3.27 -5.30 2.16
N HIS A 70 -2.47 -5.83 3.08
CA HIS A 70 -2.32 -7.27 3.27
C HIS A 70 -3.66 -7.96 3.51
N ASP A 71 -4.43 -7.50 4.49
CA ASP A 71 -5.69 -8.11 4.89
C ASP A 71 -6.74 -8.01 3.77
N PHE A 72 -6.75 -6.90 3.04
CA PHE A 72 -7.62 -6.73 1.88
C PHE A 72 -7.28 -7.73 0.78
N LEU A 73 -6.00 -7.89 0.43
CA LEU A 73 -5.57 -8.86 -0.59
C LEU A 73 -5.84 -10.30 -0.16
N PHE A 74 -5.61 -10.61 1.12
CA PHE A 74 -5.95 -11.91 1.69
C PHE A 74 -7.45 -12.18 1.56
N LYS A 75 -8.30 -11.21 1.89
CA LYS A 75 -9.75 -11.39 1.79
C LYS A 75 -10.22 -11.54 0.34
N LEU A 76 -9.63 -10.81 -0.61
CA LEU A 76 -9.92 -10.99 -2.04
C LEU A 76 -9.61 -12.42 -2.51
N GLN A 77 -8.47 -12.97 -2.09
CA GLN A 77 -8.10 -14.35 -2.37
C GLN A 77 -9.12 -15.34 -1.77
N GLU A 78 -9.44 -15.17 -0.48
CA GLU A 78 -10.37 -16.05 0.23
C GLU A 78 -11.76 -16.06 -0.43
N GLN A 79 -12.30 -14.90 -0.82
CA GLN A 79 -13.59 -14.81 -1.51
C GLN A 79 -13.55 -15.49 -2.88
N ALA A 80 -12.49 -15.27 -3.67
CA ALA A 80 -12.35 -15.93 -4.96
C ALA A 80 -12.25 -17.46 -4.84
N ASP A 81 -11.48 -17.97 -3.86
CA ASP A 81 -11.22 -19.41 -3.72
C ASP A 81 -12.40 -20.19 -3.13
N PHE A 82 -13.15 -19.60 -2.19
CA PHE A 82 -14.21 -20.30 -1.47
C PHE A 82 -15.63 -19.92 -1.91
N GLU A 83 -15.86 -18.66 -2.25
CA GLU A 83 -17.18 -18.12 -2.59
C GLU A 83 -17.35 -17.93 -4.11
N ASN A 84 -16.23 -17.78 -4.84
CA ASN A 84 -16.16 -17.59 -6.29
C ASN A 84 -17.06 -16.44 -6.77
N ASP A 85 -17.15 -15.36 -5.97
CA ASP A 85 -18.04 -14.22 -6.17
C ASP A 85 -17.28 -12.91 -6.48
N ILE A 86 -15.97 -12.90 -6.30
CA ILE A 86 -15.08 -11.77 -6.60
C ILE A 86 -14.03 -12.18 -7.63
N GLU A 87 -13.85 -11.32 -8.63
CA GLU A 87 -12.82 -11.42 -9.64
C GLU A 87 -12.18 -10.04 -9.85
N ILE A 88 -10.86 -9.99 -10.02
CA ILE A 88 -10.15 -8.77 -10.43
C ILE A 88 -9.40 -9.05 -11.73
N LYS A 89 -9.80 -8.37 -12.81
CA LYS A 89 -9.20 -8.54 -14.12
C LYS A 89 -8.28 -7.40 -14.51
N VAL A 90 -7.04 -7.71 -14.88
CA VAL A 90 -6.13 -6.80 -15.57
C VAL A 90 -6.01 -7.26 -17.03
N GLN A 91 -6.48 -6.42 -17.96
CA GLN A 91 -6.61 -6.73 -19.39
C GLN A 91 -7.21 -8.12 -19.68
N GLY A 92 -8.23 -8.51 -18.91
CA GLY A 92 -8.94 -9.78 -19.07
C GLY A 92 -8.35 -10.97 -18.34
N ILE A 93 -7.18 -10.84 -17.71
CA ILE A 93 -6.55 -11.88 -16.89
C ILE A 93 -6.98 -11.67 -15.44
N ASP A 94 -7.56 -12.70 -14.83
CA ASP A 94 -7.89 -12.71 -13.41
C ASP A 94 -6.62 -12.81 -12.56
N VAL A 95 -6.28 -11.73 -11.85
CA VAL A 95 -5.04 -11.65 -11.06
C VAL A 95 -5.10 -12.45 -9.78
N ILE A 96 -6.30 -12.71 -9.24
CA ILE A 96 -6.44 -13.46 -7.99
C ILE A 96 -6.12 -14.93 -8.27
N GLN A 97 -6.68 -15.48 -9.35
CA GLN A 97 -6.41 -16.86 -9.78
C GLN A 97 -5.03 -17.04 -10.45
N SER A 98 -4.36 -15.94 -10.80
CA SER A 98 -3.01 -15.95 -11.40
C SER A 98 -1.87 -15.88 -10.37
N SER A 99 -2.17 -15.79 -9.08
CA SER A 99 -1.19 -15.75 -7.99
C SER A 99 -1.38 -16.96 -7.07
N ASP A 100 -0.28 -17.51 -6.57
CA ASP A 100 -0.29 -18.58 -5.55
C ASP A 100 -0.68 -18.04 -4.15
N GLY A 101 -0.93 -16.74 -4.04
CA GLY A 101 -1.39 -16.07 -2.84
C GLY A 101 -1.15 -14.57 -2.95
N LEU A 102 -2.18 -13.81 -3.31
CA LEU A 102 -2.07 -12.40 -3.65
C LEU A 102 -1.45 -11.51 -2.56
N HIS A 103 -1.71 -11.83 -1.28
CA HIS A 103 -1.14 -11.14 -0.13
C HIS A 103 0.35 -11.43 0.07
N GLY A 104 0.82 -12.62 -0.34
CA GLY A 104 2.22 -13.03 -0.26
C GLY A 104 3.12 -12.30 -1.26
N GLU A 105 2.56 -11.81 -2.37
CA GLU A 105 3.27 -11.03 -3.39
C GLU A 105 3.93 -9.76 -2.82
N LEU A 106 3.47 -9.27 -1.67
CA LEU A 106 4.02 -8.09 -1.00
C LEU A 106 5.49 -8.29 -0.55
N PHE A 107 5.83 -9.45 -0.01
CA PHE A 107 7.01 -9.65 0.86
C PHE A 107 8.14 -10.48 0.24
N THR A 108 7.96 -11.02 -0.97
CA THR A 108 9.02 -11.84 -1.57
C THR A 108 10.26 -10.98 -1.88
N LYS A 109 11.41 -11.62 -2.13
CA LYS A 109 12.65 -10.92 -2.51
C LYS A 109 12.42 -9.98 -3.70
N ASP A 110 11.62 -10.43 -4.66
CA ASP A 110 11.19 -9.68 -5.85
C ASP A 110 9.71 -9.24 -5.70
N GLY A 111 9.26 -9.05 -4.47
CA GLY A 111 7.89 -8.71 -4.11
C GLY A 111 7.54 -7.26 -4.40
N TRP A 112 6.28 -6.91 -4.22
CA TRP A 112 5.79 -5.59 -4.60
C TRP A 112 6.40 -4.47 -3.78
N PHE A 113 6.64 -4.69 -2.47
CA PHE A 113 7.28 -3.68 -1.64
C PHE A 113 8.69 -3.34 -2.12
N SER A 114 9.50 -4.35 -2.44
CA SER A 114 10.89 -4.16 -2.88
C SER A 114 11.00 -3.69 -4.33
N THR A 115 10.06 -4.09 -5.19
CA THR A 115 10.14 -3.88 -6.64
C THR A 115 9.44 -2.61 -7.12
N TYR A 116 8.27 -2.29 -6.55
CA TYR A 116 7.40 -1.23 -7.09
C TYR A 116 7.20 -0.04 -6.16
N SER A 117 7.39 -0.21 -4.85
CA SER A 117 7.24 0.87 -3.87
C SER A 117 8.54 1.64 -3.68
N LYS A 118 8.50 2.96 -3.77
CA LYS A 118 9.68 3.83 -3.55
C LYS A 118 10.13 3.86 -2.09
N TYR A 119 9.25 3.49 -1.16
CA TYR A 119 9.57 3.40 0.27
C TYR A 119 10.13 2.03 0.67
N GLY A 120 10.14 1.06 -0.25
CA GLY A 120 10.57 -0.30 0.04
C GLY A 120 9.69 -1.01 1.07
N GLU A 121 10.23 -2.12 1.57
CA GLU A 121 9.67 -2.88 2.68
C GLU A 121 10.01 -2.23 4.03
N SER A 122 9.04 -2.23 4.93
CA SER A 122 9.19 -1.71 6.30
C SER A 122 10.19 -2.58 7.08
N LYS A 123 11.38 -2.06 7.38
CA LYS A 123 12.54 -2.79 7.97
C LYS A 123 12.42 -3.16 9.45
N ASP A 124 11.22 -3.45 9.95
CA ASP A 124 10.96 -3.65 11.38
C ASP A 124 10.76 -5.13 11.78
N GLU A 125 11.28 -6.09 11.01
CA GLU A 125 11.34 -7.52 11.38
C GLU A 125 12.79 -8.03 11.42
#